data_AF-A0AAV5KF98-F1
#
_entry.id   AF-A0AAV5KF98-F1
#
_cell.length_a   1.000
_cell.length_b   1.000
_cell.length_c   1.000
_cell.angle_alpha   90.00
_cell.angle_beta   90.00
_cell.angle_gamma   90.00
#
_symmetry.space_group_name_H-M   'P 1'
#
loop_
_entity.id
_entity.type
_entity.pdbx_description
1 polymer ?
#
loop_
_entity_poly.entity_id
_entity_poly.type
_entity_poly.pdbx_seq_one_letter_code
_entity_poly.pdbx_strand_id
1 'polypeptide(L)'
;MSGGEIIRDKTYDELLSSSQEFQDLVNAHKNTTETEIQVRTSSSRLPIQSTGEIQSEYVKEKSGVPSGEQLIKQEEREIGDTGLKPYLQYLSHNKGFLYFSLASMFHMMFIIGQFIQNFWLAADIQNSTVNRVKLITVYTLIGCGLAIFLFLRSLYLVVLSCSASESIFSTLLKSLFRASMSFYDSTPLGRILSRVSSDLSIIDLEIAIKSVIAVGSTMNAYLMLAVLGILAWPVVFVIIPTVYLSILLQKYYFASSKELIRINGTTKSVEASYLAESIAGAMTIRAFGDQERFFKKNLDIIDANACPYFHSFSANEWLIQRLEILCAVVLTSSALALTLIPLGASSSGLIGMALSYGLSLNVFLVTSIQFQCLLENMVISVERLEQYMHIPCEAPEVIDDKRPAEDWPFVGKVEIYNLKVRYRPSSPLVLQGISCKIEGGSKVGIVGRTGSGKTTLISAL
;
A
#
# COMPACT_ATOMS: atom_id res chain seq x y z
N MET A 1 0.85 -46.49 -17.12
CA MET A 1 0.38 -47.34 -16.00
C MET A 1 -0.94 -47.97 -16.42
N SER A 2 -1.16 -49.24 -16.14
CA SER A 2 -2.48 -49.88 -16.24
C SER A 2 -2.68 -50.73 -14.98
N GLY A 3 -3.89 -50.74 -14.43
CA GLY A 3 -4.18 -51.46 -13.18
C GLY A 3 -3.51 -50.92 -11.91
N GLY A 4 -2.93 -49.71 -11.93
CA GLY A 4 -2.25 -49.13 -10.76
C GLY A 4 -0.77 -49.50 -10.62
N GLU A 5 -0.20 -50.26 -11.58
CA GLU A 5 1.23 -50.61 -11.60
C GLU A 5 1.99 -49.94 -12.75
N ILE A 6 3.30 -49.73 -12.53
CA ILE A 6 4.22 -49.14 -13.51
C ILE A 6 4.68 -50.25 -14.46
N ILE A 7 4.07 -50.31 -15.65
CA ILE A 7 4.34 -51.36 -16.65
C ILE A 7 5.67 -51.12 -17.39
N ARG A 8 6.08 -49.87 -17.58
CA ARG A 8 7.37 -49.47 -18.20
C ARG A 8 7.86 -48.15 -17.62
N ASP A 9 9.15 -48.07 -17.35
CA ASP A 9 9.86 -46.85 -16.92
C ASP A 9 11.09 -46.67 -17.82
N LYS A 10 11.03 -45.70 -18.74
CA LYS A 10 12.05 -45.38 -19.74
C LYS A 10 11.97 -43.90 -20.13
N THR A 11 13.00 -43.39 -20.81
CA THR A 11 13.03 -42.03 -21.36
C THR A 11 11.95 -41.82 -22.43
N TYR A 12 11.56 -40.55 -22.65
CA TYR A 12 10.46 -40.20 -23.55
C TYR A 12 10.63 -40.77 -24.97
N ASP A 13 11.83 -40.63 -25.56
CA ASP A 13 12.12 -41.11 -26.92
C ASP A 13 12.08 -42.65 -27.02
N GLU A 14 12.46 -43.34 -25.94
CA GLU A 14 12.38 -44.80 -25.85
C GLU A 14 10.94 -45.29 -25.66
N LEU A 15 10.11 -44.57 -24.89
CA LEU A 15 8.69 -44.89 -24.74
C LEU A 15 7.91 -44.61 -26.02
N LEU A 16 8.23 -43.51 -26.70
CA LEU A 16 7.63 -43.14 -27.98
C LEU A 16 7.99 -44.13 -29.08
N SER A 17 9.17 -44.75 -29.07
CA SER A 17 9.55 -45.75 -30.07
C SER A 17 9.10 -47.18 -29.73
N SER A 18 8.96 -47.53 -28.45
CA SER A 18 8.72 -48.91 -28.00
C SER A 18 7.28 -49.24 -27.58
N SER A 19 6.42 -48.24 -27.36
CA SER A 19 5.04 -48.44 -26.91
C SER A 19 4.03 -47.80 -27.86
N GLN A 20 3.21 -48.65 -28.50
CA GLN A 20 2.11 -48.21 -29.34
C GLN A 20 1.05 -47.43 -28.54
N GLU A 21 0.74 -47.90 -27.33
CA GLU A 21 -0.23 -47.24 -26.43
C GLU A 21 0.22 -45.81 -26.04
N PHE A 22 1.53 -45.61 -25.82
CA PHE A 22 2.07 -44.29 -25.53
C PHE A 22 2.08 -43.39 -26.77
N GLN A 23 2.40 -43.93 -27.96
CA GLN A 23 2.27 -43.20 -29.22
C GLN A 23 0.83 -42.74 -29.47
N ASP A 24 -0.14 -43.62 -29.27
CA ASP A 24 -1.56 -43.32 -29.49
C ASP A 24 -2.05 -42.23 -28.52
N LEU A 25 -1.57 -42.24 -27.26
CA LEU A 25 -1.86 -41.20 -26.27
C LEU A 25 -1.26 -39.84 -26.63
N VAL A 26 0.01 -39.83 -27.09
CA VAL A 26 0.70 -38.61 -27.55
C VAL A 26 0.05 -38.04 -28.81
N ASN A 27 -0.34 -38.90 -29.75
CA ASN A 27 -1.02 -38.49 -30.98
C ASN A 27 -2.45 -37.98 -30.71
N ALA A 28 -3.18 -38.61 -29.80
CA ALA A 28 -4.48 -38.11 -29.36
C ALA A 28 -4.37 -36.70 -28.76
N HIS A 29 -3.34 -36.45 -27.95
CA HIS A 29 -3.09 -35.12 -27.40
C HIS A 29 -2.75 -34.09 -28.50
N LYS A 30 -1.85 -34.41 -29.44
CA LYS A 30 -1.53 -33.53 -30.59
C LYS A 30 -2.76 -33.16 -31.41
N ASN A 31 -3.62 -34.14 -31.73
CA ASN A 31 -4.83 -33.89 -32.50
C ASN A 31 -5.79 -32.95 -31.76
N THR A 32 -5.88 -33.06 -30.43
CA THR A 32 -6.72 -32.18 -29.62
C THR A 32 -6.19 -30.73 -29.64
N THR A 33 -4.88 -30.56 -29.51
CA THR A 33 -4.21 -29.25 -29.53
C THR A 33 -4.30 -28.57 -30.91
N GLU A 34 -4.17 -29.31 -32.00
CA GLU A 34 -4.32 -28.78 -33.37
C GLU A 34 -5.78 -28.37 -33.67
N THR A 35 -6.75 -29.11 -33.14
CA THR A 35 -8.18 -28.77 -33.28
C THR A 35 -8.52 -27.48 -32.53
N GLU A 36 -7.97 -27.27 -31.33
CA GLU A 36 -8.12 -26.01 -30.58
C GLU A 36 -7.47 -24.81 -31.30
N ILE A 37 -6.34 -25.00 -31.97
CA ILE A 37 -5.66 -23.96 -32.74
C ILE A 37 -6.47 -23.59 -34.00
N GLN A 38 -7.06 -24.57 -34.71
CA GLN A 38 -7.91 -24.30 -35.88
C GLN A 38 -9.22 -23.57 -35.53
N VAL A 39 -9.83 -23.87 -34.37
CA VAL A 39 -11.02 -23.14 -33.87
C VAL A 39 -10.67 -21.69 -33.49
N ARG A 40 -9.47 -21.44 -32.96
CA ARG A 40 -8.98 -20.08 -32.69
C ARG A 40 -8.62 -19.29 -33.96
N THR A 41 -8.17 -19.97 -35.02
CA THR A 41 -7.75 -19.30 -36.27
C THR A 41 -8.93 -18.99 -37.20
N SER A 42 -10.04 -19.72 -37.08
CA SER A 42 -11.26 -19.49 -37.86
C SER A 42 -12.16 -18.38 -37.29
N SER A 43 -11.99 -18.01 -36.02
CA SER A 43 -12.70 -16.90 -35.37
C SER A 43 -12.02 -15.53 -35.57
N SER A 44 -10.86 -15.46 -36.23
CA SER A 44 -10.04 -14.24 -36.33
C SER A 44 -9.78 -13.77 -37.77
N ARG A 45 -10.82 -13.72 -38.62
CA ARG A 45 -10.72 -13.07 -39.94
C ARG A 45 -11.79 -11.99 -40.13
N LEU A 46 -11.45 -10.77 -39.73
CA LEU A 46 -11.98 -9.52 -40.30
C LEU A 46 -10.80 -8.59 -40.62
N PRO A 47 -10.89 -7.74 -41.66
CA PRO A 47 -9.73 -7.08 -42.25
C PRO A 47 -9.28 -5.83 -41.48
N ILE A 48 -7.98 -5.60 -41.53
CA ILE A 48 -7.24 -4.51 -40.88
C ILE A 48 -7.56 -3.17 -41.55
N GLN A 49 -8.09 -2.21 -40.79
CA GLN A 49 -8.06 -0.77 -41.11
C GLN A 49 -7.62 0.04 -39.88
N SER A 50 -6.52 0.76 -40.07
CA SER A 50 -5.99 1.97 -39.41
C SER A 50 -6.29 2.25 -37.92
N THR A 51 -5.22 2.16 -37.14
CA THR A 51 -4.79 2.93 -35.95
C THR A 51 -5.64 4.13 -35.49
N GLY A 52 -6.03 4.05 -34.21
CA GLY A 52 -6.58 5.12 -33.38
C GLY A 52 -7.87 4.64 -32.72
N GLU A 53 -7.92 4.58 -31.38
CA GLU A 53 -9.09 4.20 -30.57
C GLU A 53 -9.32 2.68 -30.31
N ILE A 54 -8.46 2.00 -29.54
CA ILE A 54 -8.75 0.62 -29.05
C ILE A 54 -8.60 0.45 -27.51
N GLN A 55 -8.29 1.49 -26.72
CA GLN A 55 -8.16 1.33 -25.26
C GLN A 55 -9.39 1.75 -24.43
N SER A 56 -10.43 2.33 -25.01
CA SER A 56 -11.65 2.73 -24.28
C SER A 56 -12.79 1.70 -24.33
N GLU A 57 -12.68 0.65 -25.15
CA GLU A 57 -13.80 -0.28 -25.39
C GLU A 57 -13.65 -1.62 -24.65
N TYR A 58 -12.43 -2.02 -24.28
CA TYR A 58 -12.18 -3.21 -23.44
C TYR A 58 -12.69 -3.08 -21.99
N VAL A 59 -13.12 -1.89 -21.56
CA VAL A 59 -13.70 -1.64 -20.22
C VAL A 59 -15.23 -1.58 -20.24
N LYS A 60 -15.88 -1.43 -21.41
CA LYS A 60 -17.35 -1.24 -21.50
C LYS A 60 -18.16 -2.48 -21.89
N GLU A 61 -17.55 -3.54 -22.42
CA GLU A 61 -18.29 -4.76 -22.85
C GLU A 61 -18.36 -5.89 -21.81
N LYS A 62 -18.06 -5.62 -20.53
CA LYS A 62 -18.30 -6.57 -19.41
C LYS A 62 -19.46 -6.19 -18.49
N SER A 63 -20.31 -5.24 -18.86
CA SER A 63 -21.45 -4.79 -18.04
C SER A 63 -22.81 -5.33 -18.50
N GLY A 64 -22.87 -6.57 -19.02
CA GLY A 64 -24.11 -7.13 -19.58
C GLY A 64 -24.31 -8.64 -19.46
N VAL A 65 -23.49 -9.35 -18.66
CA VAL A 65 -23.69 -10.78 -18.35
C VAL A 65 -24.00 -10.90 -16.86
N PRO A 66 -25.07 -11.58 -16.42
CA PRO A 66 -25.28 -11.87 -15.01
C PRO A 66 -24.03 -12.59 -14.51
N SER A 67 -23.39 -12.04 -13.48
CA SER A 67 -22.17 -12.58 -12.90
C SER A 67 -22.31 -14.08 -12.64
N GLY A 68 -21.65 -14.90 -13.47
CA GLY A 68 -21.25 -16.23 -13.08
C GLY A 68 -20.35 -16.08 -11.86
N GLU A 69 -20.83 -16.57 -10.72
CA GLU A 69 -20.31 -16.34 -9.37
C GLU A 69 -18.78 -16.52 -9.30
N GLN A 70 -18.05 -15.41 -9.20
CA GLN A 70 -16.62 -15.48 -8.90
C GLN A 70 -16.43 -16.01 -7.47
N LEU A 71 -15.68 -17.12 -7.34
CA LEU A 71 -15.33 -17.73 -6.04
C LEU A 71 -14.54 -16.74 -5.16
N ILE A 72 -13.65 -15.97 -5.79
CA ILE A 72 -12.82 -14.98 -5.15
C ILE A 72 -13.54 -13.63 -5.20
N LYS A 73 -13.83 -13.03 -4.04
CA LYS A 73 -14.31 -11.64 -4.00
C LYS A 73 -13.23 -10.72 -4.58
N GLN A 74 -13.65 -9.87 -5.53
CA GLN A 74 -12.82 -8.75 -5.96
C GLN A 74 -12.64 -7.78 -4.79
N GLU A 75 -11.48 -7.15 -4.72
CA GLU A 75 -11.14 -6.21 -3.64
C GLU A 75 -12.14 -5.04 -3.65
N GLU A 76 -12.85 -4.84 -2.53
CA GLU A 76 -13.67 -3.64 -2.35
C GLU A 76 -12.75 -2.43 -2.30
N ARG A 77 -12.78 -1.66 -3.40
CA ARG A 77 -12.03 -0.42 -3.52
C ARG A 77 -12.98 0.72 -3.24
N GLU A 78 -12.70 1.56 -2.24
CA GLU A 78 -13.37 2.87 -2.17
C GLU A 78 -12.95 3.64 -3.44
N ILE A 79 -13.88 3.78 -4.39
CA ILE A 79 -13.66 4.51 -5.64
C ILE A 79 -13.83 5.99 -5.30
N GLY A 80 -12.73 6.70 -5.08
CA GLY A 80 -12.75 8.14 -4.82
C GLY A 80 -11.53 8.64 -4.08
N ASP A 81 -11.50 9.95 -3.86
CA ASP A 81 -10.64 10.58 -2.86
C ASP A 81 -11.35 10.47 -1.51
N THR A 82 -10.85 9.63 -0.62
CA THR A 82 -11.35 9.44 0.75
C THR A 82 -10.95 10.60 1.67
N GLY A 83 -10.17 11.55 1.16
CA GLY A 83 -9.79 12.79 1.82
C GLY A 83 -9.05 12.52 3.12
N LEU A 84 -9.54 13.10 4.22
CA LEU A 84 -8.90 13.00 5.53
C LEU A 84 -9.33 11.78 6.36
N LYS A 85 -10.32 11.00 5.90
CA LYS A 85 -10.89 9.87 6.66
C LYS A 85 -9.82 8.83 7.08
N PRO A 86 -8.90 8.39 6.21
CA PRO A 86 -7.90 7.37 6.58
C PRO A 86 -6.90 7.86 7.61
N TYR A 87 -6.55 9.14 7.55
CA TYR A 87 -5.70 9.80 8.54
C TYR A 87 -6.37 9.85 9.91
N LEU A 88 -7.66 10.17 9.94
CA LEU A 88 -8.44 10.20 11.18
C LEU A 88 -8.59 8.79 11.76
N GLN A 89 -8.78 7.77 10.92
CA GLN A 89 -8.82 6.36 11.33
C GLN A 89 -7.48 5.97 12.00
N TYR A 90 -6.35 6.20 11.33
CA TYR A 90 -5.03 5.94 11.91
C TYR A 90 -4.82 6.65 13.25
N LEU A 91 -5.12 7.94 13.34
CA LEU A 91 -4.93 8.73 14.55
C LEU A 91 -5.94 8.42 15.67
N SER A 92 -7.07 7.76 15.36
CA SER A 92 -8.08 7.37 16.34
C SER A 92 -7.61 6.22 17.24
N HIS A 93 -6.63 5.43 16.80
CA HIS A 93 -6.09 4.32 17.56
C HIS A 93 -5.22 4.79 18.74
N ASN A 94 -5.47 4.23 19.92
CA ASN A 94 -4.69 4.37 21.16
C ASN A 94 -4.11 5.78 21.42
N LYS A 95 -4.99 6.79 21.52
CA LYS A 95 -4.67 8.21 21.76
C LYS A 95 -3.72 8.82 20.70
N GLY A 96 -3.70 8.28 19.48
CA GLY A 96 -2.82 8.75 18.39
C GLY A 96 -2.92 10.25 18.12
N PHE A 97 -4.13 10.82 18.14
CA PHE A 97 -4.33 12.28 18.03
C PHE A 97 -3.53 13.10 19.04
N LEU A 98 -3.46 12.63 20.30
CA LEU A 98 -2.73 13.32 21.35
C LEU A 98 -1.22 13.27 21.09
N TYR A 99 -0.67 12.10 20.80
CA TYR A 99 0.77 11.96 20.54
C TYR A 99 1.20 12.71 19.28
N PHE A 100 0.39 12.67 18.22
CA PHE A 100 0.65 13.42 16.99
C PHE A 100 0.60 14.94 17.24
N SER A 101 -0.41 15.41 17.98
CA SER A 101 -0.52 16.83 18.35
C SER A 101 0.67 17.30 19.19
N LEU A 102 1.10 16.51 20.18
CA LEU A 102 2.28 16.81 20.99
C LEU A 102 3.56 16.84 20.13
N ALA A 103 3.77 15.85 19.26
CA ALA A 103 4.91 15.83 18.36
C ALA A 103 4.94 17.07 17.44
N SER A 104 3.79 17.45 16.88
CA SER A 104 3.65 18.64 16.04
C SER A 104 3.91 19.94 16.83
N MET A 105 3.46 20.00 18.09
CA MET A 105 3.68 21.15 18.97
C MET A 105 5.17 21.31 19.32
N PHE A 106 5.86 20.23 19.70
CA PHE A 106 7.30 20.28 19.96
C PHE A 106 8.11 20.62 18.71
N HIS A 107 7.68 20.16 17.53
CA HIS A 107 8.29 20.56 16.26
C HIS A 107 8.09 22.05 15.98
N MET A 108 6.90 22.60 16.25
CA MET A 108 6.64 24.04 16.11
C MET A 108 7.49 24.86 17.09
N MET A 109 7.62 24.44 18.35
CA MET A 109 8.51 25.08 19.33
C MET A 109 9.98 25.04 18.90
N PHE A 110 10.43 23.92 18.33
CA PHE A 110 11.76 23.77 17.78
C PHE A 110 12.00 24.76 16.63
N ILE A 111 11.06 24.86 15.68
CA ILE A 111 11.15 25.78 14.55
C ILE A 111 11.18 27.25 15.02
N ILE A 112 10.26 27.65 15.90
CA ILE A 112 10.20 29.02 16.43
C ILE A 112 11.48 29.34 17.20
N GLY A 113 11.96 28.41 18.02
CA GLY A 113 13.21 28.61 18.75
C GLY A 113 14.43 28.68 17.84
N GLN A 114 14.49 27.90 16.75
CA GLN A 114 15.53 28.05 15.72
C GLN A 114 15.46 29.41 15.05
N PHE A 115 14.27 29.93 14.77
CA PHE A 115 14.11 31.28 14.26
C PHE A 115 14.66 32.33 15.25
N ILE A 116 14.29 32.25 16.53
CA ILE A 116 14.80 33.14 17.58
C ILE A 116 16.33 33.06 17.69
N GLN A 117 16.88 31.85 17.65
CA GLN A 117 18.33 31.62 17.71
C GLN A 117 19.06 32.28 16.55
N ASN A 118 18.55 32.11 15.33
CA ASN A 118 19.12 32.72 14.12
C ASN A 118 18.93 34.24 14.10
N PHE A 119 17.78 34.75 14.56
CA PHE A 119 17.51 36.17 14.67
C PHE A 119 18.43 36.86 15.66
N TRP A 120 18.64 36.25 16.84
CA TRP A 120 19.59 36.73 17.85
C TRP A 120 21.01 36.83 17.27
N LEU A 121 21.47 35.77 16.59
CA LEU A 121 22.77 35.78 15.92
C LEU A 121 22.85 36.89 14.86
N ALA A 122 21.82 37.02 14.02
CA ALA A 122 21.77 37.98 12.93
C ALA A 122 21.72 39.44 13.40
N ALA A 123 21.03 39.74 14.50
CA ALA A 123 20.89 41.09 15.03
C ALA A 123 22.17 41.56 15.76
N ASP A 124 22.82 40.68 16.52
CA ASP A 124 23.92 41.07 17.40
C ASP A 124 25.33 40.83 16.84
N ILE A 125 25.47 40.22 15.66
CA ILE A 125 26.79 39.93 15.06
C ILE A 125 27.64 41.18 14.80
N GLN A 126 27.01 42.32 14.52
CA GLN A 126 27.67 43.61 14.28
C GLN A 126 27.55 44.59 15.45
N ASN A 127 26.86 44.19 16.52
CA ASN A 127 26.62 45.05 17.66
C ASN A 127 27.88 45.12 18.54
N SER A 128 28.58 46.26 18.51
CA SER A 128 29.82 46.46 19.27
C SER A 128 29.63 46.41 20.79
N THR A 129 28.39 46.49 21.27
CA THR A 129 28.06 46.41 22.70
C THR A 129 28.02 44.98 23.24
N VAL A 130 27.89 43.97 22.38
CA VAL A 130 27.79 42.57 22.78
C VAL A 130 29.14 41.88 22.59
N ASN A 131 29.70 41.36 23.69
CA ASN A 131 30.93 40.59 23.62
C ASN A 131 30.72 39.29 22.80
N ARG A 132 31.67 38.95 21.92
CA ARG A 132 31.61 37.74 21.06
C ARG A 132 31.42 36.46 21.88
N VAL A 133 32.03 36.37 23.05
CA VAL A 133 31.86 35.23 23.96
C VAL A 133 30.40 35.12 24.40
N LYS A 134 29.76 36.23 24.79
CA LYS A 134 28.35 36.27 25.20
C LYS A 134 27.42 35.86 24.05
N LEU A 135 27.70 36.33 22.83
CA LEU A 135 26.93 35.97 21.63
C LEU A 135 26.93 34.46 21.40
N ILE A 136 28.12 33.84 21.39
CA ILE A 136 28.29 32.39 21.17
C ILE A 136 27.68 31.61 22.33
N THR A 137 27.91 32.01 23.59
CA THR A 137 27.36 31.31 24.76
C THR A 137 25.82 31.28 24.74
N VAL A 138 25.17 32.42 24.44
CA VAL A 138 23.70 32.46 24.34
C VAL A 138 23.20 31.63 23.16
N TYR A 139 23.86 31.72 22.01
CA TYR A 139 23.52 30.90 20.83
C TYR A 139 23.60 29.40 21.14
N THR A 140 24.66 28.94 21.81
CA THR A 140 24.84 27.55 22.20
C THR A 140 23.82 27.11 23.25
N LEU A 141 23.51 27.94 24.25
CA LEU A 141 22.49 27.64 25.26
C LEU A 141 21.10 27.45 24.64
N ILE A 142 20.69 28.33 23.73
CA ILE A 142 19.43 28.19 22.99
C ILE A 142 19.45 26.89 22.17
N GLY A 143 20.55 26.61 21.45
CA GLY A 143 20.71 25.37 20.69
C GLY A 143 20.58 24.10 21.54
N CYS A 144 21.19 24.08 22.72
CA CYS A 144 21.04 22.97 23.68
C CYS A 144 19.59 22.82 24.16
N GLY A 145 18.89 23.92 24.43
CA GLY A 145 17.46 23.89 24.77
C GLY A 145 16.60 23.34 23.61
N LEU A 146 16.91 23.71 22.37
CA LEU A 146 16.20 23.23 21.19
C LEU A 146 16.41 21.73 20.93
N ALA A 147 17.59 21.19 21.27
CA ALA A 147 17.86 19.76 21.19
C ALA A 147 16.88 18.95 22.07
N ILE A 148 16.44 19.50 23.20
CA ILE A 148 15.43 18.87 24.07
C ILE A 148 14.08 18.80 23.36
N PHE A 149 13.64 19.86 22.68
CA PHE A 149 12.39 19.82 21.91
C PHE A 149 12.45 18.86 20.73
N LEU A 150 13.59 18.78 20.05
CA LEU A 150 13.81 17.82 18.97
C LEU A 150 13.75 16.37 19.49
N PHE A 151 14.35 16.12 20.66
CA PHE A 151 14.32 14.84 21.34
C PHE A 151 12.89 14.48 21.78
N LEU A 152 12.17 15.38 22.43
CA LEU A 152 10.77 15.17 22.81
C LEU A 152 9.88 14.86 21.59
N ARG A 153 10.03 15.62 20.50
CA ARG A 153 9.35 15.32 19.22
C ARG A 153 9.63 13.90 18.77
N SER A 154 10.89 13.45 18.81
CA SER A 154 11.27 12.09 18.39
C SER A 154 10.68 11.02 19.30
N LEU A 155 10.61 11.26 20.62
CA LEU A 155 9.99 10.34 21.57
C LEU A 155 8.49 10.19 21.31
N TYR A 156 7.76 11.31 21.16
CA TYR A 156 6.32 11.26 20.88
C TYR A 156 6.01 10.63 19.52
N LEU A 157 6.88 10.82 18.53
CA LEU A 157 6.78 10.14 17.24
C LEU A 157 6.90 8.61 17.40
N VAL A 158 7.90 8.13 18.15
CA VAL A 158 8.07 6.68 18.39
C VAL A 158 6.89 6.13 19.18
N VAL A 159 6.44 6.83 20.23
CA VAL A 159 5.26 6.43 21.01
C VAL A 159 4.01 6.36 20.13
N LEU A 160 3.79 7.33 19.24
CA LEU A 160 2.69 7.30 18.27
C LEU A 160 2.78 6.05 17.38
N SER A 161 3.94 5.77 16.79
CA SER A 161 4.15 4.64 15.88
C SER A 161 3.86 3.30 16.56
N CYS A 162 4.48 3.05 17.71
CA CYS A 162 4.30 1.81 18.46
C CYS A 162 2.88 1.64 18.99
N SER A 163 2.30 2.71 19.55
CA SER A 163 0.94 2.70 20.14
C SER A 163 -0.13 2.42 19.09
N ALA A 164 -0.03 3.05 17.91
CA ALA A 164 -0.95 2.83 16.80
C ALA A 164 -0.76 1.41 16.21
N SER A 165 0.49 1.00 15.98
CA SER A 165 0.84 -0.33 15.48
C SER A 165 0.26 -1.45 16.37
N GLU A 166 0.51 -1.41 17.68
CA GLU A 166 0.03 -2.44 18.61
C GLU A 166 -1.50 -2.52 18.64
N SER A 167 -2.18 -1.37 18.65
CA SER A 167 -3.64 -1.31 18.66
C SER A 167 -4.26 -1.84 17.36
N ILE A 168 -3.71 -1.45 16.21
CA ILE A 168 -4.17 -1.91 14.89
C ILE A 168 -3.90 -3.41 14.75
N PHE A 169 -2.71 -3.86 15.10
CA PHE A 169 -2.34 -5.28 15.05
C PHE A 169 -3.25 -6.15 15.93
N SER A 170 -3.48 -5.75 17.17
CA SER A 170 -4.36 -6.50 18.09
C SER A 170 -5.80 -6.59 17.58
N THR A 171 -6.33 -5.48 17.06
CA THR A 171 -7.69 -5.42 16.51
C THR A 171 -7.81 -6.26 15.25
N LEU A 172 -6.85 -6.14 14.34
CA LEU A 172 -6.76 -6.92 13.11
C LEU A 172 -6.70 -8.42 13.40
N LEU A 173 -5.83 -8.82 14.31
CA LEU A 173 -5.62 -10.21 14.68
C LEU A 173 -6.88 -10.80 15.33
N LYS A 174 -7.53 -10.07 16.23
CA LYS A 174 -8.80 -10.48 16.86
C LYS A 174 -9.93 -10.62 15.83
N SER A 175 -10.03 -9.68 14.88
CA SER A 175 -11.02 -9.74 13.79
C SER A 175 -10.77 -10.94 12.88
N LEU A 176 -9.51 -11.16 12.46
CA LEU A 176 -9.13 -12.30 11.62
C LEU A 176 -9.45 -13.63 12.31
N PHE A 177 -8.96 -13.87 13.53
CA PHE A 177 -9.21 -15.15 14.21
C PHE A 177 -10.68 -15.45 14.49
N ARG A 178 -11.54 -14.41 14.52
CA ARG A 178 -12.99 -14.56 14.67
C ARG A 178 -13.75 -14.50 13.36
N ALA A 179 -13.08 -14.36 12.21
CA ALA A 179 -13.75 -14.27 10.92
C ALA A 179 -14.39 -15.61 10.53
N SER A 180 -15.57 -15.56 9.92
CA SER A 180 -16.26 -16.77 9.44
C SER A 180 -15.47 -17.54 8.39
N MET A 181 -15.63 -18.86 8.33
CA MET A 181 -14.98 -19.69 7.28
C MET A 181 -15.27 -19.20 5.84
N SER A 182 -16.45 -18.62 5.59
CA SER A 182 -16.80 -18.03 4.28
C SER A 182 -15.85 -16.90 3.86
N PHE A 183 -15.25 -16.18 4.81
CA PHE A 183 -14.25 -15.15 4.52
C PHE A 183 -12.97 -15.79 3.96
N TYR A 184 -12.49 -16.85 4.60
CA TYR A 184 -11.30 -17.58 4.19
C TYR A 184 -11.47 -18.32 2.86
N ASP A 185 -12.65 -18.88 2.61
CA ASP A 185 -12.95 -19.54 1.33
C ASP A 185 -13.04 -18.56 0.15
N SER A 186 -13.40 -17.29 0.42
CA SER A 186 -13.54 -16.26 -0.62
C SER A 186 -12.33 -15.35 -0.75
N THR A 187 -11.39 -15.41 0.19
CA THR A 187 -10.22 -14.54 0.27
C THR A 187 -8.94 -15.38 0.13
N PRO A 188 -8.14 -15.20 -0.93
CA PRO A 188 -6.90 -15.92 -1.09
C PRO A 188 -5.96 -15.70 0.09
N LEU A 189 -5.33 -16.77 0.58
CA LEU A 189 -4.39 -16.71 1.71
C LEU A 189 -3.26 -15.68 1.48
N GLY A 190 -2.75 -15.59 0.25
CA GLY A 190 -1.73 -14.61 -0.11
C GLY A 190 -2.17 -13.15 0.09
N ARG A 191 -3.47 -12.86 -0.06
CA ARG A 191 -4.02 -11.52 0.19
C ARG A 191 -3.99 -11.19 1.68
N ILE A 192 -4.42 -12.12 2.53
CA ILE A 192 -4.38 -11.98 3.99
C ILE A 192 -2.94 -11.76 4.46
N LEU A 193 -2.00 -12.57 3.94
CA LEU A 193 -0.57 -12.44 4.25
C LEU A 193 -0.02 -11.08 3.82
N SER A 194 -0.37 -10.59 2.63
CA SER A 194 0.03 -9.25 2.17
C SER A 194 -0.47 -8.14 3.08
N ARG A 195 -1.69 -8.26 3.64
CA ARG A 195 -2.22 -7.29 4.61
C ARG A 195 -1.44 -7.31 5.91
N VAL A 196 -1.33 -8.49 6.53
CA VAL A 196 -0.68 -8.66 7.84
C VAL A 196 0.83 -8.42 7.77
N SER A 197 1.45 -8.59 6.60
CA SER A 197 2.88 -8.36 6.41
C SER A 197 3.19 -6.97 5.83
N SER A 198 2.83 -6.74 4.56
CA SER A 198 3.28 -5.53 3.84
C SER A 198 2.52 -4.28 4.30
N ASP A 199 1.19 -4.35 4.37
CA ASP A 199 0.40 -3.16 4.76
C ASP A 199 0.64 -2.81 6.24
N LEU A 200 0.75 -3.82 7.12
CA LEU A 200 1.11 -3.59 8.52
C LEU A 200 2.52 -3.00 8.67
N SER A 201 3.50 -3.50 7.92
CA SER A 201 4.86 -2.94 7.94
C SER A 201 4.90 -1.46 7.53
N ILE A 202 4.02 -1.03 6.62
CA ILE A 202 3.88 0.39 6.25
C ILE A 202 3.35 1.21 7.43
N ILE A 203 2.35 0.70 8.16
CA ILE A 203 1.83 1.34 9.36
C ILE A 203 2.92 1.45 10.45
N ASP A 204 3.67 0.37 10.66
CA ASP A 204 4.65 0.26 11.73
C ASP A 204 5.86 1.19 11.55
N LEU A 205 6.36 1.30 10.30
CA LEU A 205 7.64 1.94 10.00
C LEU A 205 7.48 3.28 9.28
N GLU A 206 6.49 3.43 8.41
CA GLU A 206 6.47 4.52 7.42
C GLU A 206 5.49 5.63 7.78
N ILE A 207 4.25 5.30 8.16
CA ILE A 207 3.18 6.32 8.29
C ILE A 207 3.50 7.39 9.33
N ALA A 208 3.93 7.01 10.54
CA ALA A 208 4.24 7.96 11.60
C ALA A 208 5.40 8.89 11.19
N ILE A 209 6.48 8.30 10.67
CA ILE A 209 7.69 9.05 10.30
C ILE A 209 7.38 10.00 9.14
N LYS A 210 6.76 9.50 8.06
CA LYS A 210 6.44 10.31 6.88
C LYS A 210 5.42 11.41 7.18
N SER A 211 4.44 11.16 8.05
CA SER A 211 3.46 12.19 8.43
C SER A 211 4.08 13.34 9.21
N VAL A 212 4.95 13.05 10.18
CA VAL A 212 5.67 14.09 10.94
C VAL A 212 6.68 14.83 10.08
N ILE A 213 7.36 14.15 9.15
CA ILE A 213 8.24 14.81 8.17
C ILE A 213 7.43 15.72 7.26
N ALA A 214 6.33 15.24 6.67
CA ALA A 214 5.48 16.03 5.78
C ALA A 214 4.97 17.30 6.46
N VAL A 215 4.36 17.19 7.64
CA VAL A 215 3.90 18.33 8.43
C VAL A 215 5.08 19.23 8.81
N GLY A 216 6.19 18.63 9.23
CA GLY A 216 7.35 19.37 9.70
C GLY A 216 8.07 20.17 8.61
N SER A 217 8.19 19.64 7.40
CA SER A 217 8.74 20.36 6.24
C SER A 217 7.76 21.43 5.75
N THR A 218 6.45 21.16 5.80
CA THR A 218 5.40 22.15 5.48
C THR A 218 5.50 23.36 6.42
N MET A 219 5.59 23.11 7.72
CA MET A 219 5.75 24.15 8.74
C MET A 219 7.03 24.97 8.53
N ASN A 220 8.16 24.32 8.22
CA ASN A 220 9.43 25.01 7.94
C ASN A 220 9.32 25.89 6.69
N ALA A 221 8.76 25.37 5.58
CA ALA A 221 8.60 26.13 4.35
C ALA A 221 7.74 27.39 4.56
N TYR A 222 6.60 27.27 5.25
CA TYR A 222 5.75 28.42 5.56
C TYR A 222 6.40 29.42 6.52
N LEU A 223 7.14 28.95 7.54
CA LEU A 223 7.90 29.85 8.40
C LEU A 223 8.94 30.63 7.58
N MET A 224 9.71 29.96 6.71
CA MET A 224 10.72 30.62 5.88
C MET A 224 10.09 31.67 4.96
N LEU A 225 8.96 31.35 4.33
CA LEU A 225 8.20 32.31 3.52
C LEU A 225 7.71 33.51 4.37
N ALA A 226 7.22 33.26 5.59
CA ALA A 226 6.79 34.33 6.49
C ALA A 226 7.95 35.24 6.90
N VAL A 227 9.12 34.67 7.23
CA VAL A 227 10.32 35.44 7.58
C VAL A 227 10.79 36.29 6.40
N LEU A 228 10.81 35.74 5.19
CA LEU A 228 11.13 36.49 3.97
C LEU A 228 10.14 37.63 3.72
N GLY A 229 8.85 37.40 3.94
CA GLY A 229 7.81 38.42 3.81
C GLY A 229 7.93 39.55 4.85
N ILE A 230 8.39 39.25 6.07
CA ILE A 230 8.60 40.27 7.12
C ILE A 230 9.87 41.08 6.83
N LEU A 231 10.97 40.42 6.49
CA LEU A 231 12.26 41.09 6.26
C LEU A 231 12.31 41.86 4.93
N ALA A 232 11.61 41.36 3.91
CA ALA A 232 11.53 41.96 2.58
C ALA A 232 10.07 42.08 2.13
N TRP A 233 9.34 43.02 2.72
CA TRP A 233 7.90 43.22 2.46
C TRP A 233 7.48 43.27 0.97
N PRO A 234 8.26 43.81 0.00
CA PRO A 234 7.85 43.79 -1.40
C PRO A 234 7.77 42.37 -2.00
N VAL A 235 8.48 41.41 -1.40
CA VAL A 235 8.53 40.00 -1.85
C VAL A 235 7.20 39.28 -1.59
N VAL A 236 6.34 39.80 -0.72
CA VAL A 236 5.01 39.23 -0.44
C VAL A 236 4.18 39.12 -1.72
N PHE A 237 4.29 40.08 -2.64
CA PHE A 237 3.62 40.03 -3.95
C PHE A 237 4.11 38.91 -4.86
N VAL A 238 5.32 38.38 -4.63
CA VAL A 238 5.88 37.22 -5.34
C VAL A 238 5.58 35.91 -4.61
N ILE A 239 5.53 35.94 -3.28
CA ILE A 239 5.23 34.77 -2.44
C ILE A 239 3.80 34.28 -2.66
N ILE A 240 2.81 35.19 -2.70
CA ILE A 240 1.40 34.80 -2.85
C ILE A 240 1.15 34.00 -4.14
N PRO A 241 1.55 34.47 -5.34
CA PRO A 241 1.46 33.68 -6.57
C PRO A 241 2.28 32.40 -6.53
N THR A 242 3.47 32.42 -5.93
CA THR A 242 4.33 31.23 -5.81
C THR A 242 3.65 30.13 -4.99
N VAL A 243 3.05 30.46 -3.86
CA VAL A 243 2.31 29.51 -3.03
C VAL A 243 1.11 28.97 -3.80
N TYR A 244 0.33 29.83 -4.46
CA TYR A 244 -0.80 29.38 -5.27
C TYR A 244 -0.37 28.43 -6.41
N LEU A 245 0.69 28.76 -7.15
CA LEU A 245 1.24 27.92 -8.21
C LEU A 245 1.78 26.59 -7.68
N SER A 246 2.43 26.59 -6.51
CA SER A 246 2.93 25.36 -5.88
C SER A 246 1.79 24.39 -5.54
N ILE A 247 0.66 24.89 -5.01
CA ILE A 247 -0.53 24.07 -4.72
C ILE A 247 -1.16 23.54 -6.01
N LEU A 248 -1.22 24.35 -7.07
CA LEU A 248 -1.75 23.91 -8.37
C LEU A 248 -0.87 22.82 -8.99
N LEU A 249 0.45 23.01 -8.98
CA LEU A 249 1.43 22.03 -9.46
C LEU A 249 1.36 20.74 -8.66
N GLN A 250 1.24 20.82 -7.33
CA GLN A 250 1.06 19.67 -6.47
C GLN A 250 -0.19 18.88 -6.84
N LYS A 251 -1.35 19.54 -6.98
CA LYS A 251 -2.61 18.86 -7.37
C LYS A 251 -2.50 18.18 -8.74
N TYR A 252 -1.87 18.85 -9.70
CA TYR A 252 -1.67 18.30 -11.04
C TYR A 252 -0.73 17.08 -11.02
N TYR A 253 0.42 17.21 -10.35
CA TYR A 253 1.37 16.11 -10.17
C TYR A 253 0.74 14.92 -9.47
N PHE A 254 -0.04 15.17 -8.41
CA PHE A 254 -0.65 14.13 -7.61
C PHE A 254 -1.56 13.21 -8.44
N ALA A 255 -2.43 13.79 -9.27
CA ALA A 255 -3.35 13.03 -10.12
C ALA A 255 -2.60 12.08 -11.07
N SER A 256 -1.49 12.52 -11.66
CA SER A 256 -0.67 11.69 -12.55
C SER A 256 0.20 10.68 -11.79
N SER A 257 0.83 11.10 -10.69
CA SER A 257 1.72 10.28 -9.88
C SER A 257 1.00 9.07 -9.28
N LYS A 258 -0.23 9.26 -8.80
CA LYS A 258 -1.08 8.19 -8.26
C LYS A 258 -1.30 7.06 -9.28
N GLU A 259 -1.61 7.41 -10.53
CA GLU A 259 -1.81 6.41 -11.58
C GLU A 259 -0.50 5.76 -12.03
N LEU A 260 0.60 6.51 -12.09
CA LEU A 260 1.93 5.97 -12.42
C LEU A 260 2.42 4.96 -11.38
N ILE A 261 2.29 5.28 -10.09
CA ILE A 261 2.62 4.38 -8.98
C ILE A 261 1.74 3.12 -9.05
N ARG A 262 0.46 3.26 -9.42
CA ARG A 262 -0.45 2.13 -9.60
C ARG A 262 0.03 1.20 -10.71
N ILE A 263 0.32 1.74 -11.89
CA ILE A 263 0.80 0.94 -13.03
C ILE A 263 2.10 0.25 -12.65
N ASN A 264 3.06 0.98 -12.08
CA ASN A 264 4.34 0.46 -11.61
C ASN A 264 4.17 -0.68 -10.58
N GLY A 265 3.23 -0.54 -9.64
CA GLY A 265 2.91 -1.59 -8.67
C GLY A 265 2.35 -2.85 -9.37
N THR A 266 1.46 -2.69 -10.35
CA THR A 266 0.89 -3.82 -11.08
C THR A 266 1.91 -4.54 -11.95
N THR A 267 2.76 -3.82 -12.68
CA THR A 267 3.81 -4.42 -13.54
C THR A 267 4.86 -5.13 -12.70
N LYS A 268 5.28 -4.54 -11.59
CA LYS A 268 6.22 -5.16 -10.64
C LYS A 268 5.68 -6.45 -10.03
N SER A 269 4.37 -6.52 -9.78
CA SER A 269 3.74 -7.76 -9.26
C SER A 269 3.75 -8.90 -10.29
N VAL A 270 3.59 -8.58 -11.58
CA VAL A 270 3.68 -9.57 -12.68
C VAL A 270 5.10 -10.08 -12.81
N GLU A 271 6.11 -9.21 -12.74
CA GLU A 271 7.53 -9.57 -12.71
C GLU A 271 7.84 -10.57 -11.58
N ALA A 272 7.45 -10.24 -10.35
CA ALA A 272 7.68 -11.10 -9.19
C ALA A 272 6.94 -12.45 -9.31
N SER A 273 5.70 -12.45 -9.79
CA SER A 273 4.90 -13.67 -9.95
C SER A 273 5.49 -14.59 -11.02
N TYR A 274 5.89 -14.03 -12.17
CA TYR A 274 6.50 -14.78 -13.26
C TYR A 274 7.83 -15.42 -12.83
N LEU A 275 8.64 -14.67 -12.08
CA LEU A 275 9.89 -15.19 -11.52
C LEU A 275 9.62 -16.34 -10.53
N ALA A 276 8.66 -16.18 -9.63
CA ALA A 276 8.29 -17.21 -8.66
C ALA A 276 7.79 -18.50 -9.34
N GLU A 277 6.94 -18.37 -10.36
CA GLU A 277 6.44 -19.51 -11.15
C GLU A 277 7.57 -20.20 -11.91
N SER A 278 8.50 -19.43 -12.49
CA SER A 278 9.66 -19.95 -13.20
C SER A 278 10.61 -20.73 -12.27
N ILE A 279 10.80 -20.25 -11.02
CA ILE A 279 11.61 -20.95 -10.01
C ILE A 279 10.92 -22.25 -9.57
N ALA A 280 9.61 -22.20 -9.29
CA ALA A 280 8.84 -23.39 -8.90
C ALA A 280 8.79 -24.44 -10.03
N GLY A 281 8.68 -23.99 -11.29
CA GLY A 281 8.64 -24.81 -12.49
C GLY A 281 10.01 -25.15 -13.09
N ALA A 282 11.13 -24.80 -12.44
CA ALA A 282 12.47 -24.89 -13.04
C ALA A 282 12.84 -26.31 -13.49
N MET A 283 12.35 -27.34 -12.79
CA MET A 283 12.52 -28.74 -13.21
C MET A 283 11.79 -29.03 -14.52
N THR A 284 10.51 -28.64 -14.60
CA THR A 284 9.65 -28.84 -15.77
C THR A 284 10.18 -28.08 -16.99
N ILE A 285 10.57 -26.82 -16.80
CA ILE A 285 11.14 -25.98 -17.88
C ILE A 285 12.41 -26.62 -18.45
N ARG A 286 13.30 -27.12 -17.58
CA ARG A 286 14.52 -27.82 -18.01
C ARG A 286 14.24 -29.17 -18.66
N ALA A 287 13.25 -29.91 -18.17
CA ALA A 287 12.85 -31.20 -18.74
C ALA A 287 12.32 -31.07 -20.17
N PHE A 288 11.60 -29.99 -20.47
CA PHE A 288 11.08 -29.70 -21.81
C PHE A 288 12.04 -28.87 -22.70
N GLY A 289 13.19 -28.43 -22.18
CA GLY A 289 14.17 -27.66 -22.94
C GLY A 289 13.67 -26.27 -23.40
N ASP A 290 12.74 -25.66 -22.67
CA ASP A 290 12.05 -24.42 -23.08
C ASP A 290 12.59 -23.16 -22.37
N GLN A 291 13.88 -23.16 -21.98
CA GLN A 291 14.49 -22.07 -21.21
C GLN A 291 14.48 -20.73 -21.97
N GLU A 292 14.76 -20.75 -23.27
CA GLU A 292 14.83 -19.54 -24.11
C GLU A 292 13.49 -18.80 -24.17
N ARG A 293 12.37 -19.53 -24.25
CA ARG A 293 11.03 -18.94 -24.24
C ARG A 293 10.77 -18.19 -22.94
N PHE A 294 11.12 -18.81 -21.81
CA PHE A 294 10.97 -18.20 -20.49
C PHE A 294 11.91 -17.01 -20.29
N PHE A 295 13.16 -17.12 -20.75
CA PHE A 295 14.12 -16.03 -20.69
C PHE A 295 13.66 -14.81 -21.50
N LYS A 296 13.25 -15.00 -22.76
CA LYS A 296 12.73 -13.92 -23.60
C LYS A 296 11.50 -13.26 -22.99
N LYS A 297 10.56 -14.08 -22.47
CA LYS A 297 9.36 -13.56 -21.83
C LYS A 297 9.68 -12.78 -20.56
N ASN A 298 10.71 -13.18 -19.80
CA ASN A 298 11.18 -12.44 -18.63
C ASN A 298 11.71 -11.06 -19.02
N LEU A 299 12.50 -10.97 -20.10
CA LEU A 299 12.98 -9.68 -20.63
C LEU A 299 11.81 -8.76 -21.02
N ASP A 300 10.80 -9.29 -21.74
CA ASP A 300 9.61 -8.50 -22.11
C ASP A 300 8.88 -7.94 -20.87
N ILE A 301 8.82 -8.71 -19.78
CA ILE A 301 8.17 -8.28 -18.52
C ILE A 301 9.00 -7.23 -17.79
N ILE A 302 10.33 -7.38 -17.77
CA ILE A 302 11.24 -6.37 -17.21
C ILE A 302 11.11 -5.05 -17.97
N ASP A 303 11.12 -5.09 -19.31
CA ASP A 303 10.95 -3.89 -20.14
C ASP A 303 9.58 -3.24 -19.92
N ALA A 304 8.53 -4.06 -19.80
CA ALA A 304 7.18 -3.57 -19.47
C ALA A 304 7.12 -2.88 -18.09
N ASN A 305 7.94 -3.29 -17.13
CA ASN A 305 8.04 -2.65 -15.81
C ASN A 305 8.96 -1.42 -15.81
N ALA A 306 10.00 -1.40 -16.64
CA ALA A 306 10.93 -0.28 -16.76
C ALA A 306 10.26 1.00 -17.28
N CYS A 307 9.34 0.89 -18.26
CA CYS A 307 8.61 2.02 -18.83
C CYS A 307 7.81 2.85 -17.78
N PRO A 308 6.87 2.26 -17.01
CA PRO A 308 6.11 3.02 -16.01
C PRO A 308 6.99 3.54 -14.87
N TYR A 309 8.04 2.80 -14.50
CA TYR A 309 9.03 3.29 -13.53
C TYR A 309 9.72 4.56 -14.03
N PHE A 310 10.19 4.57 -15.28
CA PHE A 310 10.83 5.73 -15.89
C PHE A 310 9.88 6.93 -15.99
N HIS A 311 8.61 6.72 -16.33
CA HIS A 311 7.61 7.79 -16.34
C HIS A 311 7.32 8.33 -14.94
N SER A 312 7.27 7.47 -13.91
CA SER A 312 7.13 7.89 -12.52
C SER A 312 8.32 8.74 -12.06
N PHE A 313 9.54 8.32 -12.39
CA PHE A 313 10.76 9.08 -12.11
C PHE A 313 10.75 10.44 -12.82
N SER A 314 10.44 10.45 -14.12
CA SER A 314 10.38 11.67 -14.93
C SER A 314 9.33 12.67 -14.42
N ALA A 315 8.17 12.17 -13.98
CA ALA A 315 7.13 13.02 -13.39
C ALA A 315 7.59 13.66 -12.07
N ASN A 316 8.33 12.92 -11.23
CA ASN A 316 8.91 13.45 -9.99
C ASN A 316 9.94 14.54 -10.27
N GLU A 317 10.88 14.29 -11.20
CA GLU A 317 11.88 15.28 -11.60
C GLU A 317 11.25 16.54 -12.21
N TRP A 318 10.19 16.38 -13.01
CA TRP A 318 9.43 17.51 -13.56
C TRP A 318 8.85 18.40 -12.45
N LEU A 319 8.27 17.81 -11.41
CA LEU A 319 7.72 18.56 -10.28
C LEU A 319 8.82 19.27 -9.50
N ILE A 320 9.91 18.55 -9.16
CA ILE A 320 11.07 19.11 -8.45
C ILE A 320 11.55 20.34 -9.19
N GLN A 321 11.91 20.21 -10.47
CA GLN A 321 12.43 21.31 -11.29
C GLN A 321 11.51 22.54 -11.26
N ARG A 322 10.19 22.36 -11.39
CA ARG A 322 9.23 23.49 -11.37
C ARG A 322 9.17 24.17 -10.00
N LEU A 323 9.19 23.41 -8.90
CA LEU A 323 9.25 23.96 -7.55
C LEU A 323 10.58 24.67 -7.27
N GLU A 324 11.69 24.15 -7.78
CA GLU A 324 13.00 24.79 -7.64
C GLU A 324 13.05 26.14 -8.34
N ILE A 325 12.52 26.24 -9.57
CA ILE A 325 12.43 27.49 -10.32
C ILE A 325 11.60 28.51 -9.53
N LEU A 326 10.47 28.11 -8.95
CA LEU A 326 9.66 28.99 -8.10
C LEU A 326 10.44 29.48 -6.87
N CYS A 327 11.17 28.60 -6.20
CA CYS A 327 12.03 28.98 -5.07
C CYS A 327 13.16 29.92 -5.49
N ALA A 328 13.77 29.70 -6.66
CA ALA A 328 14.80 30.57 -7.22
C ALA A 328 14.25 31.96 -7.57
N VAL A 329 13.02 32.05 -8.07
CA VAL A 329 12.32 33.32 -8.30
C VAL A 329 12.08 34.06 -6.98
N VAL A 330 11.65 33.38 -5.92
CA VAL A 330 11.50 33.99 -4.59
C VAL A 330 12.84 34.46 -4.04
N LEU A 331 13.90 33.64 -4.15
CA LEU A 331 15.25 33.97 -3.69
C LEU A 331 15.81 35.20 -4.42
N THR A 332 15.77 35.21 -5.75
CA THR A 332 16.27 36.33 -6.57
C THR A 332 15.49 37.62 -6.32
N SER A 333 14.16 37.53 -6.22
CA SER A 333 13.30 38.67 -5.87
C SER A 333 13.60 39.19 -4.47
N SER A 334 13.86 38.29 -3.51
CA SER A 334 14.24 38.68 -2.15
C SER A 334 15.60 39.35 -2.07
N ALA A 335 16.58 38.85 -2.82
CA ALA A 335 17.90 39.48 -2.92
C ALA A 335 17.80 40.88 -3.51
N LEU A 336 17.00 41.06 -4.57
CA LEU A 336 16.77 42.35 -5.21
C LEU A 336 15.98 43.33 -4.32
N ALA A 337 14.96 42.85 -3.60
CA ALA A 337 14.22 43.68 -2.66
C ALA A 337 15.12 44.17 -1.52
N LEU A 338 15.97 43.30 -0.98
CA LEU A 338 16.89 43.64 0.11
C LEU A 338 17.99 44.63 -0.31
N THR A 339 18.39 44.67 -1.59
CA THR A 339 19.35 45.66 -2.09
C THR A 339 18.71 47.02 -2.40
N LEU A 340 17.43 47.05 -2.78
CA LEU A 340 16.70 48.27 -3.10
C LEU A 340 16.14 49.00 -1.87
N ILE A 341 15.90 48.28 -0.77
CA ILE A 341 15.51 48.90 0.49
C ILE A 341 16.78 49.48 1.15
N PRO A 342 16.80 50.78 1.51
CA PRO A 342 17.94 51.40 2.20
C PRO A 342 18.01 50.89 3.65
N LEU A 343 18.41 49.64 3.80
CA LEU A 343 18.72 48.99 5.06
C LEU A 343 20.09 49.53 5.52
N GLY A 344 20.13 50.12 6.71
CA GLY A 344 21.35 50.69 7.27
C GLY A 344 22.47 49.64 7.43
N ALA A 345 23.73 50.08 7.56
CA ALA A 345 24.87 49.18 7.70
C ALA A 345 24.77 48.21 8.91
N SER A 346 23.94 48.53 9.89
CA SER A 346 23.64 47.73 11.09
C SER A 346 22.71 46.52 10.85
N SER A 347 22.17 46.32 9.65
CA SER A 347 21.27 45.19 9.34
C SER A 347 21.88 44.11 8.44
N SER A 348 23.20 44.06 8.26
CA SER A 348 23.81 43.10 7.33
C SER A 348 23.63 41.63 7.78
N GLY A 349 23.56 41.37 9.09
CA GLY A 349 23.28 40.03 9.60
C GLY A 349 21.86 39.55 9.28
N LEU A 350 20.87 40.44 9.32
CA LEU A 350 19.48 40.13 8.93
C LEU A 350 19.37 39.83 7.43
N ILE A 351 20.14 40.53 6.58
CA ILE A 351 20.23 40.23 5.15
C ILE A 351 20.81 38.82 4.93
N GLY A 352 21.88 38.47 5.65
CA GLY A 352 22.46 37.12 5.59
C GLY A 352 21.49 36.02 6.03
N MET A 353 20.71 36.27 7.09
CA MET A 353 19.66 35.36 7.55
C MET A 353 18.56 35.19 6.50
N ALA A 354 18.08 36.27 5.90
CA ALA A 354 17.06 36.24 4.86
C ALA A 354 17.51 35.41 3.64
N LEU A 355 18.73 35.66 3.14
CA LEU A 355 19.28 34.89 2.02
C LEU A 355 19.49 33.41 2.35
N SER A 356 19.92 33.10 3.58
CA SER A 356 20.09 31.70 4.03
C SER A 356 18.75 30.95 4.08
N TYR A 357 17.67 31.60 4.52
CA TYR A 357 16.32 31.03 4.47
C TYR A 357 15.76 30.95 3.06
N GLY A 358 16.02 31.94 2.20
CA GLY A 358 15.66 31.86 0.79
C GLY A 358 16.32 30.68 0.07
N LEU A 359 17.59 30.39 0.37
CA LEU A 359 18.31 29.24 -0.20
C LEU A 359 17.75 27.91 0.33
N SER A 360 17.44 27.84 1.63
CA SER A 360 16.94 26.63 2.28
C SER A 360 15.47 26.31 1.92
N LEU A 361 14.71 27.31 1.46
CA LEU A 361 13.29 27.18 1.12
C LEU A 361 13.03 26.05 0.11
N ASN A 362 13.90 25.91 -0.90
CA ASN A 362 13.81 24.86 -1.91
C ASN A 362 13.73 23.47 -1.26
N VAL A 363 14.67 23.16 -0.36
CA VAL A 363 14.78 21.84 0.28
C VAL A 363 13.50 21.51 1.03
N PHE A 364 12.98 22.45 1.83
CA PHE A 364 11.78 22.22 2.63
C PHE A 364 10.51 22.16 1.80
N LEU A 365 10.36 23.00 0.77
CA LEU A 365 9.17 23.01 -0.09
C LEU A 365 9.09 21.72 -0.92
N VAL A 366 10.20 21.31 -1.55
CA VAL A 366 10.26 20.08 -2.36
C VAL A 366 10.01 18.85 -1.47
N THR A 367 10.72 18.75 -0.34
CA THR A 367 10.52 17.67 0.64
C THR A 367 9.07 17.61 1.10
N SER A 368 8.46 18.76 1.39
CA SER A 368 7.07 18.83 1.82
C SER A 368 6.10 18.22 0.82
N ILE A 369 6.18 18.63 -0.44
CA ILE A 369 5.25 18.16 -1.47
C ILE A 369 5.47 16.67 -1.75
N GLN A 370 6.73 16.22 -1.82
CA GLN A 370 7.05 14.80 -2.03
C GLN A 370 6.54 13.90 -0.91
N PHE A 371 6.78 14.27 0.36
CA PHE A 371 6.32 13.47 1.49
C PHE A 371 4.80 13.50 1.65
N GLN A 372 4.11 14.59 1.30
CA GLN A 372 2.65 14.62 1.25
C GLN A 372 2.10 13.62 0.19
N CYS A 373 2.65 13.63 -1.02
CA CYS A 373 2.24 12.69 -2.07
C CYS A 373 2.54 11.23 -1.68
N LEU A 374 3.69 10.98 -1.05
CA LEU A 374 4.06 9.64 -0.59
C LEU A 374 3.13 9.18 0.55
N LEU A 375 2.78 10.06 1.47
CA LEU A 375 1.88 9.78 2.58
C LEU A 375 0.47 9.42 2.08
N GLU A 376 -0.05 10.12 1.07
CA GLU A 376 -1.35 9.80 0.45
C GLU A 376 -1.38 8.41 -0.19
N ASN A 377 -0.26 7.92 -0.71
CA ASN A 377 -0.19 6.54 -1.22
C ASN A 377 -0.16 5.52 -0.08
N MET A 378 0.60 5.81 0.99
CA MET A 378 0.73 4.90 2.14
C MET A 378 -0.54 4.83 2.98
N VAL A 379 -1.36 5.88 3.00
CA VAL A 379 -2.61 5.91 3.76
C VAL A 379 -3.63 4.89 3.25
N ILE A 380 -3.51 4.46 1.98
CA ILE A 380 -4.35 3.40 1.39
C ILE A 380 -4.15 2.06 2.14
N SER A 381 -2.94 1.80 2.66
CA SER A 381 -2.69 0.61 3.49
C SER A 381 -3.47 0.65 4.81
N VAL A 382 -3.73 1.84 5.36
CA VAL A 382 -4.59 2.01 6.54
C VAL A 382 -6.03 1.61 6.21
N GLU A 383 -6.57 2.13 5.11
CA GLU A 383 -7.95 1.81 4.67
C GLU A 383 -8.14 0.30 4.46
N ARG A 384 -7.16 -0.34 3.83
CA ARG A 384 -7.17 -1.77 3.57
C ARG A 384 -7.12 -2.60 4.85
N LEU A 385 -6.39 -2.15 5.85
CA LEU A 385 -6.35 -2.80 7.16
C LEU A 385 -7.63 -2.54 7.95
N GLU A 386 -8.21 -1.34 7.86
CA GLU A 386 -9.50 -1.00 8.45
C GLU A 386 -10.60 -1.96 7.97
N GLN A 387 -10.65 -2.28 6.67
CA GLN A 387 -11.59 -3.26 6.14
C GLN A 387 -11.46 -4.64 6.80
N TYR A 388 -10.24 -5.03 7.19
CA TYR A 388 -9.95 -6.32 7.81
C TYR A 388 -10.14 -6.29 9.34
N MET A 389 -10.14 -5.11 9.95
CA MET A 389 -10.44 -4.94 11.37
C MET A 389 -11.94 -5.07 11.69
N HIS A 390 -12.81 -4.91 10.69
CA HIS A 390 -14.28 -4.95 10.86
C HIS A 390 -14.94 -6.10 10.08
N ILE A 391 -14.27 -7.25 9.97
CA ILE A 391 -14.83 -8.43 9.30
C ILE A 391 -15.97 -9.01 10.17
N PRO A 392 -17.06 -9.51 9.57
CA PRO A 392 -18.11 -10.21 10.30
C PRO A 392 -17.55 -11.36 11.15
N CYS A 393 -17.71 -11.24 12.46
CA CYS A 393 -17.26 -12.24 13.41
C CYS A 393 -18.25 -13.43 13.48
N GLU A 394 -17.71 -14.61 13.73
CA GLU A 394 -18.48 -15.77 14.17
C GLU A 394 -19.17 -15.49 15.51
N ALA A 395 -20.16 -16.33 15.83
CA ALA A 395 -20.90 -16.25 17.08
C ALA A 395 -19.93 -16.20 18.29
N PRO A 396 -20.29 -15.52 19.38
CA PRO A 396 -19.48 -15.51 20.59
C PRO A 396 -19.14 -16.93 21.04
N GLU A 397 -17.89 -17.17 21.40
CA GLU A 397 -17.40 -18.47 21.90
C GLU A 397 -18.21 -18.95 23.11
N VAL A 398 -18.67 -17.98 23.91
CA VAL A 398 -19.41 -18.21 25.14
C VAL A 398 -20.67 -17.37 25.15
N ILE A 399 -21.81 -18.02 25.42
CA ILE A 399 -23.10 -17.39 25.70
C ILE A 399 -23.44 -17.72 27.15
N ASP A 400 -23.27 -16.76 28.07
CA ASP A 400 -23.34 -17.01 29.51
C ASP A 400 -24.68 -17.63 29.95
N ASP A 401 -25.79 -17.21 29.34
CA ASP A 401 -27.13 -17.72 29.67
C ASP A 401 -27.44 -19.12 29.11
N LYS A 402 -26.55 -19.71 28.30
CA LYS A 402 -26.80 -20.97 27.56
C LYS A 402 -25.66 -21.97 27.65
N ARG A 403 -24.83 -21.89 28.69
CA ARG A 403 -23.76 -22.88 28.87
C ARG A 403 -24.34 -24.26 29.22
N PRO A 404 -23.88 -25.33 28.56
CA PRO A 404 -24.22 -26.68 29.00
C PRO A 404 -23.60 -26.95 30.38
N ALA A 405 -24.15 -27.93 31.09
CA ALA A 405 -23.60 -28.38 32.38
C ALA A 405 -22.17 -28.93 32.20
N GLU A 406 -21.35 -28.89 33.26
CA GLU A 406 -19.93 -29.28 33.21
C GLU A 406 -19.72 -30.76 32.81
N ASP A 407 -20.72 -31.60 33.04
CA ASP A 407 -20.76 -33.03 32.70
C ASP A 407 -21.26 -33.31 31.26
N TRP A 408 -21.53 -32.27 30.47
CA TRP A 408 -21.90 -32.43 29.06
C TRP A 408 -20.66 -32.65 28.16
N PRO A 409 -20.70 -33.59 27.21
CA PRO A 409 -21.79 -34.51 26.89
C PRO A 409 -21.72 -35.86 27.65
N PHE A 410 -22.81 -36.28 28.32
CA PHE A 410 -22.87 -37.53 29.10
C PHE A 410 -22.99 -38.82 28.25
N VAL A 411 -23.86 -38.83 27.23
CA VAL A 411 -24.16 -40.02 26.41
C VAL A 411 -23.47 -39.97 25.03
N GLY A 412 -23.18 -38.77 24.52
CA GLY A 412 -22.67 -38.60 23.14
C GLY A 412 -23.68 -38.97 22.05
N LYS A 413 -24.98 -38.92 22.34
CA LYS A 413 -26.06 -39.17 21.39
C LYS A 413 -26.22 -37.97 20.44
N VAL A 414 -26.23 -38.21 19.13
CA VAL A 414 -26.38 -37.16 18.10
C VAL A 414 -27.66 -37.38 17.33
N GLU A 415 -28.52 -36.36 17.29
CA GLU A 415 -29.77 -36.37 16.52
C GLU A 415 -29.76 -35.22 15.51
N ILE A 416 -29.80 -35.57 14.22
CA ILE A 416 -29.84 -34.63 13.11
C ILE A 416 -31.27 -34.61 12.56
N TYR A 417 -31.88 -33.44 12.51
CA TYR A 417 -33.25 -33.25 12.00
C TYR A 417 -33.27 -32.28 10.83
N ASN A 418 -33.65 -32.76 9.64
CA ASN A 418 -33.83 -31.97 8.42
C ASN A 418 -32.67 -30.99 8.12
N LEU A 419 -31.43 -31.44 8.32
CA LEU A 419 -30.24 -30.62 8.16
C LEU A 419 -30.06 -30.22 6.69
N LYS A 420 -29.94 -28.91 6.46
CA LYS A 420 -29.73 -28.31 5.15
C LYS A 420 -28.51 -27.40 5.21
N VAL A 421 -27.53 -27.64 4.36
CA VAL A 421 -26.25 -26.92 4.37
C VAL A 421 -25.96 -26.37 2.98
N ARG A 422 -25.54 -25.10 2.94
CA ARG A 422 -24.99 -24.40 1.77
C ARG A 422 -23.78 -23.60 2.21
N TYR A 423 -22.79 -23.49 1.34
CA TYR A 423 -21.58 -22.69 1.61
C TYR A 423 -21.81 -21.19 1.40
N ARG A 424 -22.72 -20.81 0.48
CA ARG A 424 -23.07 -19.42 0.20
C ARG A 424 -24.58 -19.24 0.17
N PRO A 425 -25.10 -18.05 0.54
CA PRO A 425 -26.54 -17.77 0.45
C PRO A 425 -27.12 -17.98 -0.95
N SER A 426 -26.35 -17.65 -2.00
CA SER A 426 -26.75 -17.79 -3.41
C SER A 426 -26.51 -19.18 -3.99
N SER A 427 -25.69 -20.02 -3.35
CA SER A 427 -25.35 -21.36 -3.86
C SER A 427 -26.44 -22.39 -3.56
N PRO A 428 -26.57 -23.45 -4.40
CA PRO A 428 -27.49 -24.55 -4.13
C PRO A 428 -27.13 -25.27 -2.82
N LEU A 429 -28.14 -25.90 -2.21
CA LEU A 429 -27.94 -26.74 -1.03
C LEU A 429 -27.10 -27.97 -1.38
N VAL A 430 -25.99 -28.15 -0.66
CA VAL A 430 -25.10 -29.32 -0.75
C VAL A 430 -25.70 -30.50 0.01
N LEU A 431 -26.25 -30.24 1.20
CA LEU A 431 -27.01 -31.22 1.98
C LEU A 431 -28.48 -30.80 1.98
N GLN A 432 -29.38 -31.73 1.64
CA GLN A 432 -30.79 -31.44 1.38
C GLN A 432 -31.72 -32.24 2.30
N GLY A 433 -31.76 -31.87 3.58
CA GLY A 433 -32.72 -32.42 4.55
C GLY A 433 -32.30 -33.75 5.16
N ILE A 434 -31.02 -33.86 5.56
CA ILE A 434 -30.52 -35.08 6.23
C ILE A 434 -31.17 -35.21 7.60
N SER A 435 -31.75 -36.38 7.86
CA SER A 435 -32.28 -36.74 9.18
C SER A 435 -31.74 -38.09 9.59
N CYS A 436 -31.01 -38.16 10.71
CA CYS A 436 -30.47 -39.41 11.24
C CYS A 436 -30.26 -39.33 12.75
N LYS A 437 -30.16 -40.49 13.38
CA LYS A 437 -29.97 -40.64 14.82
C LYS A 437 -28.81 -41.59 15.09
N ILE A 438 -27.85 -41.15 15.89
CA ILE A 438 -26.65 -41.89 16.28
C ILE A 438 -26.71 -42.09 17.79
N GLU A 439 -26.81 -43.34 18.23
CA GLU A 439 -26.84 -43.69 19.65
C GLU A 439 -25.44 -43.58 20.28
N GLY A 440 -25.40 -43.22 21.56
CA GLY A 440 -24.16 -43.07 22.32
C GLY A 440 -23.29 -44.34 22.33
N GLY A 441 -21.97 -44.18 22.24
CA GLY A 441 -21.01 -45.28 22.24
C GLY A 441 -20.89 -46.06 20.92
N SER A 442 -21.60 -45.64 19.86
CA SER A 442 -21.58 -46.31 18.56
C SER A 442 -20.44 -45.79 17.67
N LYS A 443 -19.76 -46.69 16.94
CA LYS A 443 -18.83 -46.33 15.86
C LYS A 443 -19.57 -46.30 14.53
N VAL A 444 -19.56 -45.17 13.84
CA VAL A 444 -20.29 -44.97 12.57
C VAL A 444 -19.31 -44.65 11.44
N GLY A 445 -19.45 -45.34 10.31
CA GLY A 445 -18.68 -45.08 9.09
C GLY A 445 -19.51 -44.30 8.06
N ILE A 446 -18.95 -43.23 7.51
CA ILE A 446 -19.58 -42.43 6.44
C ILE A 446 -18.90 -42.76 5.11
N VAL A 447 -19.64 -43.36 4.17
CA VAL A 447 -19.14 -43.77 2.85
C VAL A 447 -19.92 -43.11 1.72
N GLY A 448 -19.28 -42.93 0.56
CA GLY A 448 -19.92 -42.31 -0.61
C GLY A 448 -18.90 -41.84 -1.64
N ARG A 449 -19.35 -41.57 -2.87
CA ARG A 449 -18.51 -41.08 -3.97
C ARG A 449 -17.89 -39.71 -3.64
N THR A 450 -16.76 -39.37 -4.28
CA THR A 450 -16.16 -38.03 -4.15
C THR A 450 -17.17 -36.94 -4.52
N GLY A 451 -17.24 -35.86 -3.73
CA GLY A 451 -18.22 -34.78 -3.93
C GLY A 451 -19.62 -35.02 -3.34
N SER A 452 -19.89 -36.17 -2.71
CA SER A 452 -21.22 -36.48 -2.13
C SER A 452 -21.57 -35.72 -0.84
N GLY A 453 -20.79 -34.72 -0.42
CA GLY A 453 -21.06 -33.93 0.80
C GLY A 453 -20.61 -34.56 2.13
N LYS A 454 -19.79 -35.62 2.12
CA LYS A 454 -19.29 -36.28 3.35
C LYS A 454 -18.55 -35.31 4.27
N THR A 455 -17.57 -34.58 3.72
CA THR A 455 -16.80 -33.57 4.47
C THR A 455 -17.70 -32.45 4.97
N THR A 456 -18.67 -32.01 4.16
CA THR A 456 -19.64 -30.98 4.53
C THR A 456 -20.52 -31.41 5.71
N LEU A 457 -20.92 -32.68 5.79
CA LEU A 457 -21.68 -33.22 6.92
C LEU A 457 -20.84 -33.18 8.21
N ILE A 458 -19.56 -33.53 8.11
CA ILE A 458 -18.63 -33.49 9.24
C ILE A 458 -18.37 -32.04 9.69
N SER A 459 -18.18 -31.10 8.76
CA SER A 459 -17.95 -29.69 9.09
C SER A 459 -19.18 -28.97 9.66
N ALA A 460 -20.38 -29.52 9.49
CA ALA A 460 -21.62 -28.94 10.01
C ALA A 460 -21.97 -29.41 11.44
N LEU A 461 -21.32 -30.48 11.91
CA LEU A 461 -21.36 -30.98 13.29
C LEU A 461 -20.23 -30.34 14.09
#